data_AF-A0A1Z5LCP4-F1
#
_entry.id   AF-A0A1Z5LCP4-F1
#
_cell.length_a   1.000
_cell.length_b   1.000
_cell.length_c   1.000
_cell.angle_alpha   90.00
_cell.angle_beta   90.00
_cell.angle_gamma   90.00
#
_symmetry.space_group_name_H-M   'P 1'
#
loop_
_entity.id
_entity.type
_entity.pdbx_description
1 polymer ?
#
loop_
_entity_poly.entity_id
_entity_poly.type
_entity_poly.pdbx_seq_one_letter_code
_entity_poly.pdbx_strand_id
1 'polypeptide(L)'
;MKVAFKQMPKKAPAAQDRHDHIIKLWDKIWNLSHLYVERLKSVEIATNTMNEATNFISNIEEQLVMFDEMPNEQGALRKNHEDLLTLQIEMQQQQPMLDRMNDDVNNVKKVTEKSRPNVYSHPDVRKMEDDARKVAKRWNNATNQIVERLRSCEAASELLRAYRNKMDEERIWANQMTVKVNSLKVTKPSHDAEKEYQEAVSLFNELNAKKPSIEEANTLGGRYIREAKIYDLRLKRYVEGLEEDHPSLDATVAKKAKSDLPGAELVSLELESLNAEYLALAEELVSLLNRWRDFLSKKDKAKFSVINTQAEPTTLQTFHAMLPKDWDHVDGVPTKRHHPVEEGIQRTSTTSVTLHGRESPDSKRTKVSEGSPVSKSKTVSTSSSTTLTEIRSTKRIVKSEDGTVTEGAAPKVPQGVRDSRTGQVVTLPEAVKLGLFIVKTVTFVDLATGNKYGVPEAVAAGIIDKRFADSLSEPCGMTDPTTGRNITLVQAMEKKLYDPERGSFLSPKSGKPITVDEAVKQGVVKQDAVSYLIELQLIKVTHLSLREAKERNLLNLTTGYFIDPVSGIAMPMDEAFSKRLLESRDVGEADEGMSLSYALDTGMVDSRTGRSAQCQWTRRSQRGC
;
A
#
# COMPACT_ATOMS: atom_id res chain seq x y z
N MET A 1 46.51 3.24 -75.92
CA MET A 1 45.96 3.10 -74.55
C MET A 1 45.85 1.65 -74.04
N LYS A 2 45.21 0.71 -74.75
CA LYS A 2 45.06 -0.70 -74.27
C LYS A 2 46.38 -1.47 -74.07
N VAL A 3 47.43 -1.15 -74.83
CA VAL A 3 48.76 -1.79 -74.70
C VAL A 3 49.54 -1.22 -73.50
N ALA A 4 49.45 0.09 -73.25
CA ALA A 4 50.08 0.74 -72.10
C ALA A 4 49.47 0.29 -70.76
N PHE A 5 48.14 0.05 -70.71
CA PHE A 5 47.47 -0.47 -69.52
C PHE A 5 47.88 -1.92 -69.17
N LYS A 6 48.21 -2.75 -70.17
CA LYS A 6 48.71 -4.12 -69.96
C LYS A 6 50.19 -4.17 -69.54
N GLN A 7 50.93 -3.08 -69.75
CA GLN A 7 52.35 -2.95 -69.39
C GLN A 7 52.58 -2.22 -68.06
N MET A 8 51.53 -1.72 -67.41
CA MET A 8 51.66 -1.23 -66.03
C MET A 8 52.00 -2.41 -65.12
N PRO A 9 53.05 -2.31 -64.27
CA PRO A 9 53.37 -3.36 -63.33
C PRO A 9 52.13 -3.61 -62.45
N LYS A 10 51.63 -4.85 -62.50
CA LYS A 10 50.57 -5.28 -61.58
C LYS A 10 51.06 -4.97 -60.17
N LYS A 11 50.24 -4.30 -59.34
CA LYS A 11 50.59 -4.00 -57.93
C LYS A 11 51.17 -5.28 -57.32
N ALA A 12 52.37 -5.20 -56.75
CA ALA A 12 52.96 -6.33 -56.05
C ALA A 12 51.96 -6.80 -54.98
N PRO A 13 51.70 -8.11 -54.81
CA PRO A 13 50.72 -8.62 -53.84
C PRO A 13 50.89 -7.99 -52.45
N ALA A 14 52.13 -7.87 -51.97
CA ALA A 14 52.45 -7.22 -50.70
C ALA A 14 52.05 -5.72 -50.63
N ALA A 15 52.04 -5.00 -51.74
CA ALA A 15 51.57 -3.60 -51.78
C ALA A 15 50.04 -3.52 -51.78
N GLN A 16 49.37 -4.50 -52.39
CA GLN A 16 47.91 -4.61 -52.34
C GLN A 16 47.45 -4.99 -50.91
N ASP A 17 48.13 -5.94 -50.26
CA ASP A 17 47.83 -6.32 -48.87
C ASP A 17 47.97 -5.15 -47.90
N ARG A 18 49.02 -4.32 -48.05
CA ARG A 18 49.21 -3.10 -47.26
C ARG A 18 48.10 -2.08 -47.51
N HIS A 19 47.73 -1.88 -48.77
CA HIS A 19 46.64 -0.98 -49.14
C HIS A 19 45.31 -1.44 -48.52
N ASP A 20 44.97 -2.71 -48.61
CA ASP A 20 43.74 -3.27 -48.07
C ASP A 20 43.75 -3.25 -46.53
N HIS A 21 44.92 -3.38 -45.91
CA HIS A 21 45.09 -3.17 -44.47
C HIS A 21 44.82 -1.71 -44.07
N ILE A 22 45.35 -0.73 -44.81
CA ILE A 22 45.11 0.70 -44.55
C ILE A 22 43.62 1.03 -44.68
N ILE A 23 42.94 0.51 -45.70
CA ILE A 23 41.48 0.69 -45.85
C ILE A 23 40.73 0.12 -44.65
N LYS A 24 41.05 -1.10 -44.21
CA LYS A 24 40.43 -1.69 -43.01
C LYS A 24 40.66 -0.86 -41.75
N LEU A 25 41.86 -0.29 -41.59
CA LEU A 25 42.16 0.61 -40.47
C LEU A 25 41.38 1.92 -40.57
N TRP A 26 41.27 2.50 -41.77
CA TRP A 26 40.48 3.70 -42.03
C TRP A 26 39.00 3.48 -41.68
N ASP A 27 38.40 2.39 -42.17
CA ASP A 27 37.01 2.04 -41.87
C ASP A 27 36.79 1.83 -40.36
N LYS A 28 37.75 1.18 -39.69
CA LYS A 28 37.71 0.99 -38.23
C LYS A 28 37.76 2.33 -37.48
N ILE A 29 38.67 3.23 -37.85
CA ILE A 29 38.80 4.55 -37.23
C ILE A 29 37.54 5.39 -37.49
N TRP A 30 37.05 5.38 -38.72
CA TRP A 30 35.83 6.08 -39.12
C TRP A 30 34.63 5.63 -38.29
N ASN A 31 34.41 4.31 -38.20
CA ASN A 31 33.30 3.74 -37.42
C ASN A 31 33.43 4.04 -35.93
N LEU A 32 34.64 3.93 -35.36
CA LEU A 32 34.89 4.30 -33.96
C LEU A 32 34.65 5.79 -33.70
N SER A 33 35.06 6.66 -34.62
CA SER A 33 34.83 8.10 -34.52
C SER A 33 33.33 8.42 -34.54
N HIS A 34 32.56 7.75 -35.39
CA HIS A 34 31.11 7.94 -35.45
C HIS A 34 30.42 7.50 -34.15
N LEU A 35 30.73 6.29 -33.66
CA LEU A 35 30.22 5.78 -32.39
C LEU A 35 30.62 6.67 -31.20
N TYR A 36 31.80 7.26 -31.22
CA TYR A 36 32.25 8.18 -30.18
C TYR A 36 31.42 9.48 -30.16
N VAL A 37 31.11 10.04 -31.34
CA VAL A 37 30.24 11.22 -31.48
C VAL A 37 28.82 10.90 -31.00
N GLU A 38 28.26 9.76 -31.38
CA GLU A 38 26.94 9.31 -30.90
C GLU A 38 26.91 9.16 -29.38
N ARG A 39 27.99 8.63 -28.80
CA ARG A 39 28.10 8.51 -27.34
C ARG A 39 28.09 9.88 -26.66
N LEU A 40 28.88 10.84 -27.16
CA LEU A 40 28.92 12.20 -26.60
C LEU A 40 27.55 12.87 -26.65
N LYS A 41 26.86 12.78 -27.79
CA LYS A 41 25.49 13.30 -27.94
C LYS A 41 24.51 12.66 -26.98
N SER A 42 24.58 11.34 -26.83
CA SER A 42 23.68 10.60 -25.93
C SER A 42 23.92 11.01 -24.48
N VAL A 43 25.19 11.19 -24.08
CA VAL A 43 25.55 11.66 -22.74
C VAL A 43 25.05 13.09 -22.51
N GLU A 44 25.25 13.99 -23.48
CA GLU A 44 24.77 15.38 -23.40
C GLU A 44 23.26 15.44 -23.20
N ILE A 45 22.49 14.72 -24.02
CA ILE A 45 21.03 14.64 -23.92
C ILE A 45 20.62 14.13 -22.53
N ALA A 46 21.19 13.00 -22.10
CA ALA A 46 20.86 12.40 -20.82
C ALA A 46 21.24 13.30 -19.62
N THR A 47 22.36 14.03 -19.70
CA THR A 47 22.71 15.02 -18.66
C THR A 47 21.74 16.17 -18.62
N ASN A 48 21.27 16.66 -19.77
CA ASN A 48 20.28 17.74 -19.83
C ASN A 48 18.94 17.30 -19.27
N THR A 49 18.43 16.12 -19.65
CA THR A 49 17.15 15.61 -19.13
C THR A 49 17.20 15.27 -17.65
N MET A 50 18.34 14.78 -17.13
CA MET A 50 18.54 14.62 -15.68
C MET A 50 18.55 15.96 -14.93
N ASN A 51 19.16 17.00 -15.50
CA ASN A 51 19.19 18.33 -14.89
C ASN A 51 17.79 18.97 -14.89
N GLU A 52 17.04 18.86 -15.99
CA GLU A 52 15.64 19.30 -16.07
C GLU A 52 14.78 18.61 -15.00
N ALA A 53 14.88 17.28 -14.90
CA ALA A 53 14.16 16.51 -13.89
C ALA A 53 14.55 16.91 -12.46
N THR A 54 15.84 17.10 -12.21
CA THR A 54 16.37 17.54 -10.91
C THR A 54 15.82 18.91 -10.51
N ASN A 55 15.82 19.88 -11.43
CA ASN A 55 15.32 21.23 -11.17
C ASN A 55 13.81 21.23 -10.91
N PHE A 56 13.05 20.49 -11.72
CA PHE A 56 11.62 20.35 -11.54
C PHE A 56 11.28 19.75 -10.16
N ILE A 57 11.92 18.62 -9.81
CA ILE A 57 11.70 17.98 -8.50
C ILE A 57 12.07 18.91 -7.36
N SER A 58 13.18 19.66 -7.49
CA SER A 58 13.60 20.62 -6.45
C SER A 58 12.56 21.72 -6.21
N ASN A 59 11.91 22.22 -7.27
CA ASN A 59 10.81 23.19 -7.14
C ASN A 59 9.59 22.58 -6.42
N ILE A 60 9.23 21.34 -6.75
CA ILE A 60 8.14 20.63 -6.04
C ILE A 60 8.49 20.39 -4.57
N GLU A 61 9.72 19.97 -4.28
CA GLU A 61 10.22 19.77 -2.92
C GLU A 61 10.19 21.08 -2.13
N GLU A 62 10.62 22.20 -2.73
CA GLU A 62 10.55 23.53 -2.14
C GLU A 62 9.11 23.94 -1.82
N GLN A 63 8.18 23.79 -2.76
CA GLN A 63 6.76 24.06 -2.53
C GLN A 63 6.18 23.18 -1.41
N LEU A 64 6.56 21.89 -1.34
CA LEU A 64 6.17 20.99 -0.25
C LEU A 64 6.74 21.41 1.11
N VAL A 65 7.92 22.03 1.15
CA VAL A 65 8.50 22.58 2.40
C VAL A 65 7.75 23.84 2.85
N MET A 66 7.18 24.62 1.91
CA MET A 66 6.43 25.84 2.23
C MET A 66 5.06 25.61 2.89
N PHE A 67 4.55 24.38 2.90
CA PHE A 67 3.30 24.08 3.61
C PHE A 67 3.50 24.17 5.11
N ASP A 68 2.62 24.92 5.77
CA ASP A 68 2.58 25.05 7.22
C ASP A 68 1.94 23.83 7.91
N GLU A 69 1.96 23.86 9.24
CA GLU A 69 1.27 22.92 10.14
C GLU A 69 -0.25 22.89 9.87
N MET A 70 -0.91 21.85 10.38
CA MET A 70 -2.32 21.61 10.11
C MET A 70 -3.21 22.79 10.56
N PRO A 71 -3.99 23.41 9.65
CA PRO A 71 -4.88 24.52 9.99
C PRO A 71 -6.11 24.09 10.82
N ASN A 72 -6.56 24.96 11.74
CA ASN A 72 -7.80 24.81 12.52
C ASN A 72 -9.06 25.40 11.85
N GLU A 73 -8.90 26.00 10.66
CA GLU A 73 -9.98 26.59 9.88
C GLU A 73 -10.27 25.78 8.62
N GLN A 74 -11.57 25.59 8.35
CA GLN A 74 -12.03 24.83 7.18
C GLN A 74 -11.62 25.49 5.85
N GLY A 75 -11.56 26.82 5.80
CA GLY A 75 -11.15 27.57 4.60
C GLY A 75 -9.68 27.36 4.26
N ALA A 76 -8.79 27.51 5.24
CA ALA A 76 -7.36 27.28 5.09
C ALA A 76 -7.06 25.82 4.70
N LEU A 77 -7.75 24.86 5.31
CA LEU A 77 -7.54 23.45 4.98
C LEU A 77 -8.00 23.09 3.55
N ARG A 78 -9.10 23.67 3.07
CA ARG A 78 -9.52 23.52 1.66
C ARG A 78 -8.51 24.11 0.70
N LYS A 79 -7.99 25.30 1.01
CA LYS A 79 -6.94 25.93 0.20
C LYS A 79 -5.70 25.02 0.12
N ASN A 80 -5.22 24.50 1.25
CA ASN A 80 -4.09 23.57 1.27
C ASN A 80 -4.36 22.30 0.42
N HIS A 81 -5.59 21.78 0.45
CA HIS A 81 -5.99 20.64 -0.39
C HIS A 81 -5.98 20.99 -1.89
N GLU A 82 -6.52 22.15 -2.28
CA GLU A 82 -6.50 22.65 -3.66
C GLU A 82 -5.07 22.88 -4.18
N ASP A 83 -4.20 23.45 -3.36
CA ASP A 83 -2.78 23.67 -3.67
C ASP A 83 -2.05 22.32 -3.88
N LEU A 84 -2.31 21.33 -3.01
CA LEU A 84 -1.75 19.97 -3.15
C LEU A 84 -2.28 19.22 -4.39
N LEU A 85 -3.56 19.40 -4.75
CA LEU A 85 -4.12 18.84 -5.99
C LEU A 85 -3.44 19.44 -7.22
N THR A 86 -3.14 20.74 -7.18
CA THR A 86 -2.43 21.42 -8.25
C THR A 86 -1.03 20.83 -8.44
N LEU A 87 -0.29 20.63 -7.35
CA LEU A 87 1.01 19.94 -7.37
C LEU A 87 0.92 18.50 -7.91
N GLN A 88 -0.12 17.76 -7.51
CA GLN A 88 -0.34 16.40 -7.99
C GLN A 88 -0.52 16.37 -9.52
N ILE A 89 -1.33 17.29 -10.05
CA ILE A 89 -1.58 17.42 -11.48
C ILE A 89 -0.29 17.80 -12.22
N GLU A 90 0.49 18.74 -11.68
CA GLU A 90 1.77 19.17 -12.27
C GLU A 90 2.76 17.99 -12.37
N MET A 91 2.91 17.20 -11.30
CA MET A 91 3.75 15.99 -11.33
C MET A 91 3.26 14.97 -12.36
N GLN A 92 1.94 14.72 -12.45
CA GLN A 92 1.40 13.78 -13.44
C GLN A 92 1.66 14.22 -14.88
N GLN A 93 1.59 15.53 -15.14
CA GLN A 93 1.90 16.11 -16.45
C GLN A 93 3.39 15.96 -16.81
N GLN A 94 4.28 16.06 -15.82
CA GLN A 94 5.74 15.97 -16.02
C GLN A 94 6.32 14.55 -15.95
N GLN A 95 5.53 13.53 -15.63
CA GLN A 95 5.99 12.14 -15.67
C GLN A 95 6.65 11.70 -17.02
N PRO A 96 6.34 12.23 -18.25
CA PRO A 96 7.04 11.81 -19.45
C PRO A 96 8.49 12.30 -19.49
N MET A 97 8.84 13.34 -18.74
CA MET A 97 10.21 13.81 -18.60
C MET A 97 11.05 12.78 -17.85
N LEU A 98 10.50 12.19 -16.77
CA LEU A 98 11.18 11.13 -16.03
C LEU A 98 11.34 9.85 -16.87
N ASP A 99 10.31 9.48 -17.64
CA ASP A 99 10.37 8.34 -18.55
C ASP A 99 11.47 8.56 -19.62
N ARG A 100 11.51 9.75 -20.24
CA ARG A 100 12.56 10.15 -21.19
C ARG A 100 13.96 10.11 -20.57
N MET A 101 14.13 10.62 -19.36
CA MET A 101 15.42 10.58 -18.65
C MET A 101 15.94 9.15 -18.50
N ASN A 102 15.07 8.20 -18.12
CA ASN A 102 15.44 6.79 -18.01
C ASN A 102 15.81 6.20 -19.38
N ASP A 103 15.06 6.52 -20.43
CA ASP A 103 15.34 6.07 -21.79
C ASP A 103 16.69 6.62 -22.31
N ASP A 104 16.98 7.89 -22.03
CA ASP A 104 18.23 8.55 -22.43
C ASP A 104 19.44 7.93 -21.72
N VAL A 105 19.36 7.66 -20.42
CA VAL A 105 20.42 6.96 -19.67
C VAL A 105 20.61 5.52 -20.17
N ASN A 106 19.52 4.82 -20.48
CA ASN A 106 19.58 3.49 -21.10
C ASN A 106 20.22 3.54 -22.50
N ASN A 107 19.98 4.60 -23.26
CA ASN A 107 20.62 4.81 -24.56
C ASN A 107 22.13 5.07 -24.41
N VAL A 108 22.55 5.88 -23.43
CA VAL A 108 23.98 6.09 -23.11
C VAL A 108 24.69 4.77 -22.86
N LYS A 109 24.07 3.86 -22.10
CA LYS A 109 24.61 2.52 -21.86
C LYS A 109 24.82 1.75 -23.16
N LYS A 110 23.77 1.63 -23.99
CA LYS A 110 23.81 0.91 -25.27
C LYS A 110 24.88 1.45 -26.22
N VAL A 111 24.99 2.78 -26.34
CA VAL A 111 25.98 3.42 -27.23
C VAL A 111 27.39 3.30 -26.65
N THR A 112 27.54 3.34 -25.32
CA THR A 112 28.83 3.16 -24.66
C THR A 112 29.39 1.75 -24.87
N GLU A 113 28.56 0.72 -24.68
CA GLU A 113 28.93 -0.69 -24.91
C GLU A 113 29.37 -0.93 -26.36
N LYS A 114 28.65 -0.36 -27.34
CA LYS A 114 29.03 -0.42 -28.77
C LYS A 114 30.35 0.30 -29.07
N SER A 115 30.59 1.45 -28.43
CA SER A 115 31.82 2.24 -28.64
C SER A 115 33.05 1.65 -27.93
N ARG A 116 32.87 0.76 -26.96
CA ARG A 116 33.92 0.16 -26.12
C ARG A 116 33.81 -1.38 -26.07
N PRO A 117 33.88 -2.08 -27.22
CA PRO A 117 33.56 -3.50 -27.31
C PRO A 117 34.46 -4.43 -26.48
N ASN A 118 35.68 -3.99 -26.13
CA ASN A 118 36.65 -4.78 -25.37
C ASN A 118 36.71 -4.40 -23.87
N VAL A 119 35.73 -3.65 -23.37
CA VAL A 119 35.69 -3.17 -21.99
C VAL A 119 34.49 -3.80 -21.29
N TYR A 120 34.76 -4.63 -20.28
CA TYR A 120 33.72 -5.39 -19.56
C TYR A 120 32.91 -4.55 -18.56
N SER A 121 33.43 -3.39 -18.12
CA SER A 121 32.78 -2.56 -17.11
C SER A 121 32.89 -1.07 -17.42
N HIS A 122 31.81 -0.33 -17.16
CA HIS A 122 31.71 1.10 -17.39
C HIS A 122 31.31 1.82 -16.09
N PRO A 123 32.28 2.19 -15.23
CA PRO A 123 32.00 2.87 -13.96
C PRO A 123 31.30 4.22 -14.13
N ASP A 124 31.61 4.93 -15.21
CA ASP A 124 30.98 6.19 -15.62
C ASP A 124 29.49 6.03 -15.92
N VAL A 125 29.12 5.00 -16.69
CA VAL A 125 27.71 4.67 -16.99
C VAL A 125 26.99 4.20 -15.73
N ARG A 126 27.62 3.38 -14.89
CA ARG A 126 27.02 2.93 -13.61
C ARG A 126 26.70 4.10 -12.70
N LYS A 127 27.63 5.06 -12.59
CA LYS A 127 27.42 6.29 -11.82
C LYS A 127 26.22 7.08 -12.37
N MET A 128 26.11 7.20 -13.69
CA MET A 128 24.97 7.88 -14.32
C MET A 128 23.64 7.16 -14.05
N GLU A 129 23.62 5.83 -14.10
CA GLU A 129 22.46 5.03 -13.70
C GLU A 129 22.12 5.20 -12.19
N ASP A 130 23.12 5.29 -11.32
CA ASP A 130 22.93 5.56 -9.88
C ASP A 130 22.33 6.95 -9.64
N ASP A 131 22.83 7.97 -10.34
CA ASP A 131 22.34 9.34 -10.20
C ASP A 131 20.90 9.46 -10.75
N ALA A 132 20.58 8.82 -11.88
CA ALA A 132 19.21 8.71 -12.38
C ALA A 132 18.27 7.98 -11.40
N ARG A 133 18.74 6.91 -10.73
CA ARG A 133 17.99 6.23 -9.66
C ARG A 133 17.70 7.14 -8.47
N LYS A 134 18.65 8.02 -8.09
CA LYS A 134 18.43 8.99 -7.02
C LYS A 134 17.36 10.01 -7.40
N VAL A 135 17.41 10.54 -8.62
CA VAL A 135 16.38 11.45 -9.15
C VAL A 135 14.99 10.78 -9.15
N ALA A 136 14.91 9.53 -9.61
CA ALA A 136 13.66 8.76 -9.56
C ALA A 136 13.17 8.49 -8.12
N LYS A 137 14.08 8.24 -7.17
CA LYS A 137 13.74 8.09 -5.75
C LYS A 137 13.13 9.37 -5.18
N ARG A 138 13.72 10.53 -5.48
CA ARG A 138 13.20 11.85 -5.05
C ARG A 138 11.81 12.11 -5.64
N TRP A 139 11.62 11.86 -6.92
CA TRP A 139 10.31 11.94 -7.58
C TRP A 139 9.24 11.12 -6.85
N ASN A 140 9.55 9.86 -6.53
CA ASN A 140 8.64 8.98 -5.81
C ASN A 140 8.37 9.48 -4.39
N ASN A 141 9.38 10.01 -3.71
CA ASN A 141 9.21 10.61 -2.39
C ASN A 141 8.25 11.81 -2.43
N ALA A 142 8.48 12.78 -3.32
CA ALA A 142 7.58 13.93 -3.52
C ALA A 142 6.15 13.49 -3.87
N THR A 143 5.99 12.50 -4.74
CA THR A 143 4.66 11.95 -5.09
C THR A 143 3.96 11.37 -3.86
N ASN A 144 4.66 10.56 -3.07
CA ASN A 144 4.11 9.96 -1.85
C ASN A 144 3.73 11.03 -0.82
N GLN A 145 4.56 12.06 -0.66
CA GLN A 145 4.26 13.18 0.24
C GLN A 145 2.98 13.91 -0.17
N ILE A 146 2.79 14.21 -1.45
CA ILE A 146 1.55 14.84 -1.93
C ILE A 146 0.33 13.97 -1.60
N VAL A 147 0.40 12.66 -1.88
CA VAL A 147 -0.71 11.73 -1.62
C VAL A 147 -1.01 11.61 -0.13
N GLU A 148 0.01 11.47 0.71
CA GLU A 148 -0.15 11.37 2.16
C GLU A 148 -0.76 12.64 2.75
N ARG A 149 -0.29 13.82 2.31
CA ARG A 149 -0.81 15.12 2.77
C ARG A 149 -2.23 15.36 2.31
N LEU A 150 -2.59 15.01 1.06
CA LEU A 150 -3.98 15.07 0.57
C LEU A 150 -4.92 14.26 1.46
N ARG A 151 -4.54 13.00 1.74
CA ARG A 151 -5.33 12.11 2.61
C ARG A 151 -5.50 12.67 4.02
N SER A 152 -4.44 13.22 4.60
CA SER A 152 -4.52 13.84 5.93
C SER A 152 -5.36 15.13 5.91
N CYS A 153 -5.28 15.95 4.86
CA CYS A 153 -6.15 17.13 4.70
C CYS A 153 -7.64 16.75 4.59
N GLU A 154 -7.96 15.69 3.85
CA GLU A 154 -9.34 15.18 3.73
C GLU A 154 -9.87 14.67 5.07
N ALA A 155 -9.10 13.81 5.75
CA ALA A 155 -9.48 13.29 7.06
C ALA A 155 -9.64 14.41 8.10
N ALA A 156 -8.71 15.36 8.13
CA ALA A 156 -8.79 16.52 9.01
C ALA A 156 -9.99 17.41 8.70
N SER A 157 -10.34 17.57 7.43
CA SER A 157 -11.49 18.38 6.98
C SER A 157 -12.81 17.80 7.44
N GLU A 158 -12.97 16.48 7.33
CA GLU A 158 -14.16 15.80 7.82
C GLU A 158 -14.28 15.88 9.35
N LEU A 159 -13.19 15.64 10.06
CA LEU A 159 -13.14 15.72 11.53
C LEU A 159 -13.40 17.14 12.01
N LEU A 160 -12.76 18.14 11.41
CA LEU A 160 -12.90 19.54 11.78
C LEU A 160 -14.33 20.03 11.53
N ARG A 161 -14.94 19.68 10.39
CA ARG A 161 -16.35 20.01 10.11
C ARG A 161 -17.28 19.42 11.15
N ALA A 162 -17.10 18.13 11.48
CA ALA A 162 -17.94 17.46 12.50
C ALA A 162 -17.74 18.10 13.88
N TYR A 163 -16.49 18.37 14.27
CA TYR A 163 -16.15 19.04 15.52
C TYR A 163 -16.75 20.44 15.59
N ARG A 164 -16.60 21.28 14.56
CA ARG A 164 -17.13 22.66 14.55
C ARG A 164 -18.64 22.69 14.70
N ASN A 165 -19.36 21.87 13.93
CA ASN A 165 -20.81 21.75 14.05
C ASN A 165 -21.22 21.36 15.48
N LYS A 166 -20.53 20.37 16.06
CA LYS A 166 -20.80 19.93 17.43
C LYS A 166 -20.49 21.03 18.46
N MET A 167 -19.34 21.70 18.34
CA MET A 167 -18.95 22.80 19.23
C MET A 167 -19.93 23.95 19.19
N ASP A 168 -20.46 24.30 18.01
CA ASP A 168 -21.45 25.36 17.88
C ASP A 168 -22.75 24.99 18.63
N GLU A 169 -23.23 23.75 18.49
CA GLU A 169 -24.36 23.22 19.26
C GLU A 169 -24.11 23.29 20.77
N GLU A 170 -22.94 22.83 21.22
CA GLU A 170 -22.58 22.80 22.63
C GLU A 170 -22.41 24.20 23.24
N ARG A 171 -21.81 25.15 22.50
CA ARG A 171 -21.70 26.55 22.94
C ARG A 171 -23.06 27.23 23.06
N ILE A 172 -23.97 27.00 22.13
CA ILE A 172 -25.33 27.54 22.20
C ILE A 172 -26.05 26.99 23.44
N TRP A 173 -25.96 25.67 23.67
CA TRP A 173 -26.54 25.05 24.85
C TRP A 173 -25.93 25.56 26.14
N ALA A 174 -24.59 25.65 26.24
CA ALA A 174 -23.89 26.11 27.44
C ALA A 174 -24.28 27.55 27.79
N ASN A 175 -24.39 28.43 26.80
CA ASN A 175 -24.89 29.80 27.00
C ASN A 175 -26.33 29.83 27.52
N GLN A 176 -27.23 29.03 26.94
CA GLN A 176 -28.62 28.93 27.39
C GLN A 176 -28.72 28.39 28.82
N MET A 177 -27.96 27.34 29.14
CA MET A 177 -27.92 26.75 30.48
C MET A 177 -27.37 27.77 31.49
N THR A 178 -26.29 28.47 31.16
CA THR A 178 -25.70 29.52 32.01
C THR A 178 -26.72 30.60 32.37
N VAL A 179 -27.55 31.03 31.41
CA VAL A 179 -28.63 32.00 31.68
C VAL A 179 -29.68 31.42 32.61
N LYS A 180 -30.13 30.17 32.39
CA LYS A 180 -31.09 29.49 33.27
C LYS A 180 -30.55 29.38 34.70
N VAL A 181 -29.32 28.89 34.89
CA VAL A 181 -28.72 28.73 36.23
C VAL A 181 -28.54 30.08 36.94
N ASN A 182 -28.10 31.12 36.22
CA ASN A 182 -27.97 32.45 36.78
C ASN A 182 -29.32 33.06 37.21
N SER A 183 -30.42 32.77 36.51
CA SER A 183 -31.75 33.23 36.97
C SER A 183 -32.17 32.65 38.32
N LEU A 184 -31.81 31.39 38.61
CA LEU A 184 -32.08 30.73 39.90
C LEU A 184 -31.16 31.20 41.04
N LYS A 185 -29.98 31.74 40.72
CA LYS A 185 -29.07 32.32 41.72
C LYS A 185 -29.61 33.61 42.33
N VAL A 186 -30.28 34.42 41.52
CA VAL A 186 -30.68 35.79 41.87
C VAL A 186 -31.88 35.84 42.82
N THR A 187 -32.71 34.79 42.86
CA THR A 187 -33.85 34.75 43.77
C THR A 187 -33.40 34.53 45.22
N LYS A 188 -33.86 35.43 46.10
CA LYS A 188 -33.70 35.26 47.56
C LYS A 188 -34.52 34.04 48.00
N PRO A 189 -34.09 33.26 49.01
CA PRO A 189 -34.86 32.13 49.51
C PRO A 189 -36.25 32.58 49.95
N SER A 190 -37.23 32.34 49.09
CA SER A 190 -38.60 32.85 49.21
C SER A 190 -39.52 31.76 49.78
N HIS A 191 -40.81 32.09 49.90
CA HIS A 191 -41.87 31.11 50.16
C HIS A 191 -41.89 29.96 49.12
N ASP A 192 -41.38 30.21 47.91
CA ASP A 192 -41.40 29.27 46.77
C ASP A 192 -40.12 28.40 46.64
N ALA A 193 -39.30 28.31 47.69
CA ALA A 193 -38.03 27.56 47.70
C ALA A 193 -38.14 26.10 47.23
N GLU A 194 -39.29 25.43 47.46
CA GLU A 194 -39.54 24.08 46.95
C GLU A 194 -39.59 24.04 45.42
N LYS A 195 -40.28 25.01 44.80
CA LYS A 195 -40.39 25.10 43.35
C LYS A 195 -39.02 25.38 42.72
N GLU A 196 -38.24 26.27 43.32
CA GLU A 196 -36.89 26.61 42.89
C GLU A 196 -35.92 25.42 43.03
N TYR A 197 -36.08 24.62 44.10
CA TYR A 197 -35.35 23.36 44.25
C TYR A 197 -35.70 22.35 43.16
N GLN A 198 -36.98 22.12 42.88
CA GLN A 198 -37.40 21.21 41.81
C GLN A 198 -36.91 21.68 40.42
N GLU A 199 -36.89 22.99 40.18
CA GLU A 199 -36.33 23.57 38.96
C GLU A 199 -34.82 23.33 38.87
N ALA A 200 -34.06 23.53 39.95
CA ALA A 200 -32.64 23.22 40.01
C ALA A 200 -32.34 21.72 39.79
N VAL A 201 -33.18 20.82 40.34
CA VAL A 201 -33.07 19.37 40.10
C VAL A 201 -33.31 19.06 38.62
N SER A 202 -34.30 19.69 38.00
CA SER A 202 -34.58 19.55 36.57
C SER A 202 -33.38 19.98 35.72
N LEU A 203 -32.78 21.15 36.01
CA LEU A 203 -31.60 21.63 35.28
C LEU A 203 -30.38 20.72 35.48
N PHE A 204 -30.18 20.17 36.69
CA PHE A 204 -29.11 19.22 36.96
C PHE A 204 -29.29 17.90 36.18
N ASN A 205 -30.53 17.41 36.05
CA ASN A 205 -30.84 16.26 35.22
C ASN A 205 -30.62 16.55 33.72
N GLU A 206 -30.97 17.75 33.24
CA GLU A 206 -30.68 18.21 31.87
C GLU A 206 -29.16 18.26 31.63
N LEU A 207 -28.37 18.75 32.58
CA LEU A 207 -26.90 18.77 32.51
C LEU A 207 -26.29 17.36 32.43
N ASN A 208 -26.77 16.43 33.26
CA ASN A 208 -26.30 15.04 33.25
C ASN A 208 -26.69 14.31 31.96
N ALA A 209 -27.88 14.58 31.42
CA ALA A 209 -28.30 14.06 30.12
C ALA A 209 -27.45 14.62 28.97
N LYS A 210 -26.90 15.83 29.13
CA LYS A 210 -26.03 16.47 28.12
C LYS A 210 -24.58 15.97 28.15
N LYS A 211 -24.10 15.41 29.28
CA LYS A 211 -22.75 14.85 29.42
C LYS A 211 -22.23 14.07 28.20
N PRO A 212 -22.92 13.04 27.67
CA PRO A 212 -22.41 12.27 26.52
C PRO A 212 -22.21 13.12 25.25
N SER A 213 -22.98 14.21 25.10
CA SER A 213 -22.86 15.14 23.96
C SER A 213 -21.57 15.97 24.05
N ILE A 214 -21.17 16.38 25.25
CA ILE A 214 -19.90 17.08 25.50
C ILE A 214 -18.71 16.12 25.31
N GLU A 215 -18.84 14.87 25.76
CA GLU A 215 -17.83 13.82 25.55
C GLU A 215 -17.67 13.48 24.06
N GLU A 216 -18.75 13.55 23.26
CA GLU A 216 -18.70 13.43 21.81
C GLU A 216 -17.90 14.58 21.16
N ALA A 217 -18.10 15.83 21.60
CA ALA A 217 -17.31 16.98 21.13
C ALA A 217 -15.81 16.79 21.44
N ASN A 218 -15.49 16.33 22.65
CA ASN A 218 -14.12 15.96 23.05
C ASN A 218 -13.55 14.83 22.19
N THR A 219 -14.37 13.85 21.83
CA THR A 219 -13.95 12.73 20.97
C THR A 219 -13.62 13.20 19.56
N LEU A 220 -14.47 14.04 18.96
CA LEU A 220 -14.26 14.58 17.62
C LEU A 220 -13.05 15.51 17.57
N GLY A 221 -12.96 16.47 18.49
CA GLY A 221 -11.84 17.39 18.56
C GLY A 221 -10.54 16.69 18.94
N GLY A 222 -10.57 15.70 19.84
CA GLY A 222 -9.42 14.87 20.16
C GLY A 222 -8.90 14.04 18.98
N ARG A 223 -9.80 13.52 18.12
CA ARG A 223 -9.41 12.85 16.87
C ARG A 223 -8.77 13.82 15.89
N TYR A 224 -9.32 15.03 15.74
CA TYR A 224 -8.71 16.07 14.92
C TYR A 224 -7.31 16.45 15.44
N ILE A 225 -7.16 16.72 16.74
CA ILE A 225 -5.86 17.06 17.37
C ILE A 225 -4.84 15.96 17.10
N ARG A 226 -5.25 14.69 17.18
CA ARG A 226 -4.37 13.57 16.87
C ARG A 226 -3.92 13.57 15.41
N GLU A 227 -4.83 13.72 14.46
CA GLU A 227 -4.49 13.75 13.03
C GLU A 227 -3.58 14.95 12.70
N ALA A 228 -3.85 16.11 13.31
CA ALA A 228 -3.02 17.32 13.19
C ALA A 228 -1.60 17.08 13.69
N LYS A 229 -1.43 16.54 14.90
CA LYS A 229 -0.10 16.24 15.45
C LYS A 229 0.66 15.20 14.61
N ILE A 230 -0.03 14.20 14.06
CA ILE A 230 0.60 13.21 13.16
C ILE A 230 1.07 13.88 11.87
N TYR A 231 0.25 14.75 11.29
CA TYR A 231 0.60 15.51 10.08
C TYR A 231 1.81 16.42 10.32
N ASP A 232 1.79 17.19 11.41
CA ASP A 232 2.87 18.13 11.76
C ASP A 232 4.20 17.39 11.99
N LEU A 233 4.15 16.21 12.64
CA LEU A 233 5.32 15.36 12.83
C LEU A 233 5.85 14.81 11.49
N ARG A 234 4.98 14.40 10.57
CA ARG A 234 5.38 13.94 9.23
C ARG A 234 6.01 15.06 8.42
N LEU A 235 5.43 16.26 8.47
CA LEU A 235 5.97 17.46 7.82
C LEU A 235 7.39 17.75 8.32
N LYS A 236 7.59 17.74 9.64
CA LYS A 236 8.90 17.93 10.26
C LYS A 236 9.91 16.88 9.80
N ARG A 237 9.55 15.59 9.82
CA ARG A 237 10.43 14.48 9.38
C ARG A 237 10.78 14.56 7.89
N TYR A 238 9.85 15.01 7.06
CA TYR A 238 10.13 15.22 5.63
C TYR A 238 11.17 16.32 5.43
N VAL A 239 11.02 17.46 6.12
CA VAL A 239 11.99 18.56 6.06
C VAL A 239 13.37 18.09 6.55
N GLU A 240 13.44 17.41 7.70
CA GLU A 240 14.69 16.85 8.23
C GLU A 240 15.33 15.85 7.24
N GLY A 241 14.54 14.99 6.59
CA GLY A 241 15.04 14.02 5.62
C GLY A 241 15.55 14.65 4.33
N LEU A 242 14.99 15.79 3.90
CA LEU A 242 15.47 16.53 2.74
C LEU A 242 16.83 17.18 3.00
N GLU A 243 17.08 17.68 4.22
CA GLU A 243 18.38 18.26 4.61
C GLU A 243 19.50 17.20 4.57
N GLU A 244 19.20 15.96 4.95
CA GLU A 244 20.15 14.83 4.87
C GLU A 244 20.47 14.43 3.42
N ASP A 245 19.46 14.38 2.54
CA ASP A 245 19.62 13.97 1.13
C ASP A 245 20.20 15.12 0.26
N HIS A 246 19.97 16.39 0.62
CA HIS A 246 20.38 17.60 -0.12
C HIS A 246 20.85 18.75 0.78
N PRO A 247 22.11 18.76 1.25
CA PRO A 247 22.62 19.83 2.12
C PRO A 247 22.68 21.22 1.44
N SER A 248 22.57 21.30 0.10
CA SER A 248 22.51 22.57 -0.63
C SER A 248 21.10 23.14 -0.76
N LEU A 249 20.06 22.33 -0.56
CA LEU A 249 18.70 22.83 -0.35
C LEU A 249 18.60 23.12 1.15
N ASP A 250 18.99 24.33 1.54
CA ASP A 250 18.81 24.78 2.91
C ASP A 250 17.31 25.02 3.17
N ALA A 251 16.57 23.93 3.41
CA ALA A 251 15.14 23.92 3.69
C ALA A 251 14.79 24.72 4.95
N THR A 252 15.80 25.12 5.75
CA THR A 252 15.60 25.99 6.91
C THR A 252 15.48 27.48 6.56
N VAL A 253 16.04 27.90 5.40
CA VAL A 253 16.07 29.32 4.97
C VAL A 253 14.69 29.83 4.52
N ALA A 254 13.79 28.93 4.11
CA ALA A 254 12.43 29.29 3.70
C ALA A 254 11.42 29.47 4.87
N LYS A 255 11.88 29.45 6.13
CA LYS A 255 10.98 29.69 7.27
C LYS A 255 10.66 31.17 7.42
N LYS A 256 9.51 31.58 6.88
CA LYS A 256 8.80 32.80 7.30
C LYS A 256 8.59 32.76 8.82
N ALA A 257 8.62 33.92 9.47
CA ALA A 257 8.36 34.06 10.90
C ALA A 257 7.00 33.43 11.26
N LYS A 258 7.01 32.29 11.94
CA LYS A 258 5.81 31.66 12.52
C LYS A 258 5.21 32.61 13.56
N SER A 259 4.05 33.21 13.27
CA SER A 259 3.35 34.07 14.23
C SER A 259 2.07 33.47 14.82
N ASP A 260 1.64 32.29 14.40
CA ASP A 260 0.38 31.70 14.88
C ASP A 260 0.61 30.38 15.62
N LEU A 261 -0.22 30.13 16.65
CA LEU A 261 -0.25 28.86 17.36
C LEU A 261 -0.69 27.73 16.41
N PRO A 262 -0.12 26.51 16.51
CA PRO A 262 -0.53 25.38 15.68
C PRO A 262 -2.02 25.08 15.81
N GLY A 263 -2.66 24.62 14.74
CA GLY A 263 -4.11 24.38 14.74
C GLY A 263 -4.55 23.36 15.80
N ALA A 264 -3.72 22.35 16.08
CA ALA A 264 -3.93 21.39 17.15
C ALA A 264 -4.01 22.05 18.54
N GLU A 265 -3.20 23.08 18.79
CA GLU A 265 -3.17 23.79 20.08
C GLU A 265 -4.40 24.68 20.25
N LEU A 266 -4.81 25.37 19.18
CA LEU A 266 -6.02 26.18 19.18
C LEU A 266 -7.27 25.35 19.48
N VAL A 267 -7.41 24.17 18.85
CA VAL A 267 -8.53 23.27 19.14
C VAL A 267 -8.45 22.68 20.56
N SER A 268 -7.24 22.43 21.07
CA SER A 268 -7.05 21.98 22.46
C SER A 268 -7.57 23.03 23.45
N LEU A 269 -7.20 24.30 23.28
CA LEU A 269 -7.67 25.41 24.11
C LEU A 269 -9.19 25.60 24.05
N GLU A 270 -9.79 25.46 22.87
CA GLU A 270 -11.25 25.53 22.70
C GLU A 270 -11.99 24.44 23.47
N LEU A 271 -11.48 23.20 23.43
CA LEU A 271 -12.05 22.07 24.18
C LEU A 271 -11.85 22.24 25.68
N GLU A 272 -10.68 22.71 26.12
CA GLU A 272 -10.41 23.02 27.52
C GLU A 272 -11.39 24.08 28.05
N SER A 273 -11.67 25.13 27.29
CA SER A 273 -12.68 26.14 27.62
C SER A 273 -14.07 25.52 27.77
N LEU A 274 -14.51 24.70 26.81
CA LEU A 274 -15.82 24.06 26.88
C LEU A 274 -15.95 23.13 28.09
N ASN A 275 -14.91 22.34 28.35
CA ASN A 275 -14.87 21.42 29.50
C ASN A 275 -14.91 22.17 30.82
N ALA A 276 -14.15 23.27 30.93
CA ALA A 276 -14.14 24.12 32.11
C ALA A 276 -15.51 24.77 32.35
N GLU A 277 -16.15 25.30 31.30
CA GLU A 277 -17.49 25.89 31.37
C GLU A 277 -18.54 24.85 31.81
N TYR A 278 -18.51 23.64 31.24
CA TYR A 278 -19.42 22.56 31.62
C TYR A 278 -19.26 22.13 33.08
N LEU A 279 -18.02 21.93 33.53
CA LEU A 279 -17.72 21.53 34.91
C LEU A 279 -18.08 22.63 35.90
N ALA A 280 -17.84 23.90 35.56
CA ALA A 280 -18.25 25.04 36.38
C ALA A 280 -19.78 25.10 36.54
N LEU A 281 -20.55 24.89 35.47
CA LEU A 281 -22.01 24.82 35.53
C LEU A 281 -22.49 23.64 36.40
N ALA A 282 -21.82 22.49 36.32
CA ALA A 282 -22.12 21.33 37.14
C ALA A 282 -21.87 21.61 38.63
N GLU A 283 -20.71 22.15 38.97
CA GLU A 283 -20.35 22.54 40.34
C GLU A 283 -21.33 23.59 40.89
N GLU A 284 -21.68 24.57 40.08
CA GLU A 284 -22.64 25.60 40.42
C GLU A 284 -24.02 25.02 40.74
N LEU A 285 -24.55 24.13 39.90
CA LEU A 285 -25.84 23.47 40.14
C LEU A 285 -25.80 22.58 41.38
N VAL A 286 -24.71 21.83 41.60
CA VAL A 286 -24.53 21.04 42.84
C VAL A 286 -24.51 21.94 44.07
N SER A 287 -23.82 23.09 44.00
CA SER A 287 -23.77 24.07 45.09
C SER A 287 -25.15 24.67 45.39
N LEU A 288 -25.94 24.97 44.34
CA LEU A 288 -27.30 25.48 44.46
C LEU A 288 -28.22 24.44 45.12
N LEU A 289 -28.19 23.20 44.65
CA LEU A 289 -28.97 22.10 45.21
C LEU A 289 -28.66 21.88 46.69
N ASN A 290 -27.38 21.87 47.05
CA ASN A 290 -26.95 21.76 48.45
C ASN A 290 -27.46 22.93 49.30
N ARG A 291 -27.37 24.17 48.80
CA ARG A 291 -27.86 25.37 49.49
C ARG A 291 -29.37 25.32 49.73
N TRP A 292 -30.15 24.94 48.73
CA TRP A 292 -31.61 24.81 48.84
C TRP A 292 -32.01 23.66 49.77
N ARG A 293 -31.33 22.51 49.67
CA ARG A 293 -31.52 21.37 50.59
C ARG A 293 -31.31 21.77 52.04
N ASP A 294 -30.23 22.48 52.35
CA ASP A 294 -29.91 22.91 53.71
C ASP A 294 -30.93 23.94 54.24
N PHE A 295 -31.47 24.79 53.36
CA PHE A 295 -32.53 25.73 53.70
C PHE A 295 -33.87 25.03 54.00
N LEU A 296 -34.28 24.08 53.15
CA LEU A 296 -35.52 23.31 53.31
C LEU A 296 -35.46 22.37 54.52
N SER A 297 -34.33 21.71 54.76
CA SER A 297 -34.10 20.85 55.93
C SER A 297 -34.28 21.60 57.26
N LYS A 298 -33.87 22.88 57.31
CA LYS A 298 -34.05 23.74 58.49
C LYS A 298 -35.51 24.18 58.71
N LYS A 299 -36.30 24.31 57.64
CA LYS A 299 -37.68 24.83 57.68
C LYS A 299 -38.73 23.74 57.92
N ASP A 300 -38.57 22.54 57.34
CA ASP A 300 -39.56 21.45 57.37
C ASP A 300 -38.92 20.11 57.80
N LYS A 301 -38.53 20.01 59.08
CA LYS A 301 -37.84 18.85 59.69
C LYS A 301 -38.54 17.49 59.48
N ALA A 302 -39.84 17.46 59.16
CA ALA A 302 -40.66 16.24 59.11
C ALA A 302 -41.06 15.78 57.70
N LYS A 303 -40.93 16.61 56.65
CA LYS A 303 -41.41 16.28 55.29
C LYS A 303 -40.30 16.07 54.26
N PHE A 304 -39.11 16.65 54.48
CA PHE A 304 -38.02 16.63 53.49
C PHE A 304 -36.96 15.54 53.75
N SER A 305 -37.26 14.51 54.56
CA SER A 305 -36.35 13.37 54.76
C SER A 305 -36.21 12.48 53.51
N VAL A 306 -37.01 12.74 52.46
CA VAL A 306 -37.13 11.91 51.26
C VAL A 306 -36.59 12.70 50.07
N ILE A 307 -35.27 12.68 49.90
CA ILE A 307 -34.52 12.48 48.64
C ILE A 307 -33.04 12.67 49.04
N ASN A 308 -32.45 11.58 49.53
CA ASN A 308 -31.05 11.52 49.97
C ASN A 308 -30.12 11.09 48.82
N THR A 309 -30.43 11.48 47.58
CA THR A 309 -29.48 11.38 46.47
C THR A 309 -28.55 12.58 46.55
N GLN A 310 -27.39 12.39 47.17
CA GLN A 310 -26.29 13.36 47.05
C GLN A 310 -26.00 13.53 45.56
N ALA A 311 -26.09 14.76 45.07
CA ALA A 311 -25.63 15.08 43.72
C ALA A 311 -24.11 14.86 43.72
N GLU A 312 -23.66 13.76 43.10
CA GLU A 312 -22.24 13.47 42.95
C GLU A 312 -21.58 14.50 42.03
N PRO A 313 -20.30 14.85 42.25
CA PRO A 313 -19.55 15.70 41.33
C PRO A 313 -19.55 15.10 39.92
N THR A 314 -20.02 15.85 38.93
CA THR A 314 -20.04 15.40 37.54
C THR A 314 -18.60 15.29 37.02
N THR A 315 -18.17 14.07 36.70
CA THR A 315 -16.90 13.83 36.00
C THR A 315 -17.10 13.89 34.49
N LEU A 316 -16.04 14.21 33.73
CA LEU A 316 -16.08 14.30 32.27
C LEU A 316 -14.86 13.59 31.66
N GLN A 317 -15.07 12.74 30.66
CA GLN A 317 -13.96 12.23 29.86
C GLN A 317 -13.49 13.29 28.85
N THR A 318 -12.27 13.79 29.04
CA THR A 318 -11.67 14.82 28.18
C THR A 318 -10.85 14.21 27.04
N PHE A 319 -10.58 15.02 26.02
CA PHE A 319 -9.79 14.61 24.85
C PHE A 319 -8.37 14.12 25.19
N HIS A 320 -7.77 14.56 26.30
CA HIS A 320 -6.44 14.11 26.74
C HIS A 320 -6.35 12.59 26.93
N ALA A 321 -7.44 11.93 27.34
CA ALA A 321 -7.47 10.47 27.49
C ALA A 321 -7.26 9.74 26.15
N MET A 322 -7.50 10.41 25.02
CA MET A 322 -7.32 9.88 23.67
C MET A 322 -5.97 10.21 23.05
N LEU A 323 -5.18 11.09 23.65
CA LEU A 323 -3.89 11.48 23.10
C LEU A 323 -2.76 10.62 23.69
N PRO A 324 -1.82 10.12 22.86
CA PRO A 324 -0.58 9.55 23.36
C PRO A 324 0.14 10.52 24.28
N LYS A 325 0.76 9.98 25.35
CA LYS A 325 1.63 10.75 26.24
C LYS A 325 2.93 11.15 25.54
N ASP A 326 3.44 10.27 24.67
CA ASP A 326 4.68 10.47 23.91
C ASP A 326 4.40 10.38 22.40
N TRP A 327 4.67 11.47 21.67
CA TRP A 327 4.44 11.56 20.22
C TRP A 327 5.61 11.05 19.37
N ASP A 328 6.80 10.91 19.96
CA ASP A 328 8.01 10.53 19.24
C ASP A 328 7.97 9.08 18.71
N HIS A 329 7.15 8.21 19.31
CA HIS A 329 7.15 6.75 19.11
C HIS A 329 5.82 6.19 18.54
N VAL A 330 4.95 7.01 17.95
CA VAL A 330 3.66 6.54 17.42
C VAL A 330 3.86 5.53 16.27
N ASP A 331 3.42 4.29 16.48
CA ASP A 331 3.56 3.17 15.55
C ASP A 331 2.87 3.43 14.19
N GLY A 332 3.59 3.09 13.11
CA GLY A 332 3.17 3.34 11.72
C GLY A 332 4.15 4.18 10.91
N VAL A 333 5.31 4.55 11.48
CA VAL A 333 6.36 5.29 10.79
C VAL A 333 7.68 4.51 10.83
N PRO A 334 8.36 4.26 9.70
CA PRO A 334 9.68 3.64 9.71
C PRO A 334 10.68 4.59 10.37
N THR A 335 11.04 4.32 11.62
CA THR A 335 12.13 5.01 12.32
C THR A 335 13.46 4.44 11.84
N LYS A 336 14.15 5.16 10.96
CA LYS A 336 15.61 5.02 10.85
C LYS A 336 16.25 5.87 11.93
N ARG A 337 16.53 5.30 13.10
CA ARG A 337 17.67 5.73 13.92
C ARG A 337 18.31 4.52 14.59
N HIS A 338 19.56 4.27 14.20
CA HIS A 338 20.52 3.52 15.00
C HIS A 338 20.90 4.38 16.21
N HIS A 339 20.79 3.84 17.42
CA HIS A 339 21.71 4.17 18.51
C HIS A 339 21.92 2.95 19.43
N PRO A 340 23.11 2.85 20.05
CA PRO A 340 23.61 1.62 20.65
C PRO A 340 22.99 1.34 22.03
N VAL A 341 23.03 0.05 22.37
CA VAL A 341 22.58 -0.58 23.61
C VAL A 341 23.39 -0.09 24.81
N GLU A 342 22.72 0.37 25.86
CA GLU A 342 23.23 0.29 27.24
C GLU A 342 22.17 -0.35 28.14
N GLU A 343 22.61 -1.34 28.91
CA GLU A 343 21.84 -2.15 29.85
C GLU A 343 21.53 -1.37 31.14
N GLY A 344 20.33 -1.55 31.67
CA GLY A 344 19.94 -1.02 32.99
C GLY A 344 18.68 -1.69 33.55
N ILE A 345 18.89 -2.64 34.44
CA ILE A 345 17.89 -3.43 35.18
C ILE A 345 17.19 -2.58 36.26
N GLN A 346 15.86 -2.70 36.41
CA GLN A 346 15.08 -2.85 37.67
C GLN A 346 13.56 -2.74 37.36
N ARG A 347 12.76 -3.82 37.40
CA ARG A 347 12.07 -4.50 38.53
C ARG A 347 10.79 -3.82 39.10
N THR A 348 9.67 -4.57 38.96
CA THR A 348 8.47 -4.70 39.83
C THR A 348 7.47 -3.52 39.82
N SER A 349 6.13 -3.67 39.77
CA SER A 349 5.27 -4.67 40.43
C SER A 349 3.86 -4.79 39.78
N THR A 350 3.33 -6.01 39.86
CA THR A 350 1.95 -6.51 39.67
C THR A 350 0.86 -5.83 40.51
N THR A 351 -0.38 -5.78 39.98
CA THR A 351 -1.58 -6.29 40.69
C THR A 351 -2.77 -6.57 39.75
N SER A 352 -3.37 -7.73 39.98
CA SER A 352 -4.57 -8.35 39.41
C SER A 352 -5.88 -7.96 40.11
N VAL A 353 -7.04 -8.29 39.49
CA VAL A 353 -8.34 -8.83 40.01
C VAL A 353 -9.41 -8.49 38.93
N THR A 354 -10.09 -9.37 38.17
CA THR A 354 -10.91 -10.59 38.38
C THR A 354 -12.41 -10.35 38.67
N LEU A 355 -13.22 -10.48 37.59
CA LEU A 355 -14.53 -11.18 37.40
C LEU A 355 -15.89 -10.70 37.99
N HIS A 356 -16.90 -11.06 37.19
CA HIS A 356 -18.37 -11.22 37.37
C HIS A 356 -19.21 -10.04 36.83
N GLY A 357 -20.16 -10.17 35.89
CA GLY A 357 -20.90 -11.33 35.37
C GLY A 357 -22.32 -11.37 35.95
N ARG A 358 -23.34 -11.14 35.10
CA ARG A 358 -24.78 -11.51 35.16
C ARG A 358 -25.69 -10.38 34.65
N GLU A 359 -26.34 -10.57 33.50
CA GLU A 359 -27.69 -11.14 33.26
C GLU A 359 -28.75 -10.03 33.08
N SER A 360 -29.30 -9.95 31.86
CA SER A 360 -30.60 -9.32 31.59
C SER A 360 -31.72 -10.12 32.26
N PRO A 361 -32.93 -9.53 32.41
CA PRO A 361 -33.96 -9.88 31.43
C PRO A 361 -34.94 -8.75 31.07
N ASP A 362 -35.22 -8.67 29.77
CA ASP A 362 -36.53 -8.92 29.16
C ASP A 362 -37.71 -7.95 29.38
N SER A 363 -38.11 -7.35 28.23
CA SER A 363 -39.44 -7.45 27.61
C SER A 363 -40.55 -6.39 27.82
N LYS A 364 -41.13 -6.09 26.64
CA LYS A 364 -42.50 -5.66 26.28
C LYS A 364 -42.76 -4.15 26.23
N ARG A 365 -42.91 -3.53 25.05
CA ARG A 365 -43.92 -3.66 23.96
C ARG A 365 -45.22 -2.89 24.26
N THR A 366 -45.42 -1.76 23.55
CA THR A 366 -46.64 -1.36 22.79
C THR A 366 -46.38 0.04 22.19
N LYS A 367 -46.33 0.28 20.87
CA LYS A 367 -47.34 0.31 19.77
C LYS A 367 -48.31 1.52 19.81
N VAL A 368 -48.54 2.09 18.60
CA VAL A 368 -49.63 3.01 18.14
C VAL A 368 -49.35 4.52 18.31
N SER A 369 -49.63 5.45 17.38
CA SER A 369 -49.80 5.50 15.91
C SER A 369 -49.95 6.99 15.52
N GLU A 370 -49.42 7.34 14.34
CA GLU A 370 -50.00 8.24 13.32
C GLU A 370 -50.67 9.58 13.68
N GLY A 371 -50.29 10.62 12.90
CA GLY A 371 -51.16 11.77 12.64
C GLY A 371 -50.45 13.12 12.45
N SER A 372 -49.95 13.38 11.24
CA SER A 372 -49.69 14.76 10.74
C SER A 372 -51.05 15.48 10.50
N PRO A 373 -51.11 16.84 10.45
CA PRO A 373 -50.75 17.54 9.20
C PRO A 373 -50.14 18.97 9.36
N VAL A 374 -49.21 19.27 8.43
CA VAL A 374 -49.05 20.48 7.60
C VAL A 374 -49.32 21.88 8.20
N SER A 375 -48.29 22.75 8.18
CA SER A 375 -48.37 24.08 7.54
C SER A 375 -47.00 24.72 7.27
N LYS A 376 -46.98 25.46 6.16
CA LYS A 376 -45.85 26.01 5.41
C LYS A 376 -45.20 27.19 6.12
N SER A 377 -43.88 27.33 5.98
CA SER A 377 -43.21 28.64 5.95
C SER A 377 -41.94 28.54 5.11
N LYS A 378 -41.85 29.41 4.11
CA LYS A 378 -40.72 29.57 3.20
C LYS A 378 -39.59 30.27 3.93
N THR A 379 -38.39 29.70 3.89
CA THR A 379 -37.13 30.45 4.02
C THR A 379 -36.16 29.91 3.00
N VAL A 380 -35.75 30.81 2.11
CA VAL A 380 -34.71 30.62 1.11
C VAL A 380 -33.38 30.55 1.85
N SER A 381 -32.67 29.44 1.72
CA SER A 381 -31.23 29.39 1.96
C SER A 381 -30.61 28.39 1.00
N THR A 382 -29.59 28.88 0.34
CA THR A 382 -28.93 28.36 -0.85
C THR A 382 -28.26 27.02 -0.56
N SER A 383 -28.86 25.93 -1.06
CA SER A 383 -28.27 24.59 -1.05
C SER A 383 -27.39 24.40 -2.29
N SER A 384 -26.09 24.71 -2.17
CA SER A 384 -25.10 24.20 -3.12
C SER A 384 -24.77 22.75 -2.74
N SER A 385 -25.65 21.84 -3.17
CA SER A 385 -25.40 20.40 -3.19
C SER A 385 -24.42 20.11 -4.33
N THR A 386 -23.12 20.07 -4.03
CA THR A 386 -22.16 19.43 -4.94
C THR A 386 -22.03 17.98 -4.51
N THR A 387 -22.82 17.13 -5.16
CA THR A 387 -22.58 15.70 -5.23
C THR A 387 -21.15 15.47 -5.71
N LEU A 388 -20.27 15.02 -4.81
CA LEU A 388 -18.93 14.57 -5.17
C LEU A 388 -19.09 13.36 -6.08
N THR A 389 -18.76 13.55 -7.35
CA THR A 389 -18.45 12.42 -8.22
C THR A 389 -17.08 11.91 -7.79
N GLU A 390 -17.00 10.64 -7.39
CA GLU A 390 -15.74 9.93 -7.24
C GLU A 390 -15.01 9.96 -8.59
N ILE A 391 -14.04 10.86 -8.71
CA ILE A 391 -13.15 10.89 -9.87
C ILE A 391 -11.94 10.04 -9.48
N ARG A 392 -11.97 8.81 -9.99
CA ARG A 392 -10.90 7.83 -9.92
C ARG A 392 -9.57 8.47 -10.31
N SER A 393 -8.57 8.23 -9.47
CA SER A 393 -7.15 8.46 -9.75
C SER A 393 -6.79 8.04 -11.17
N THR A 394 -6.41 9.00 -12.02
CA THR A 394 -5.93 8.74 -13.37
C THR A 394 -4.46 8.31 -13.31
N LYS A 395 -4.27 7.01 -13.08
CA LYS A 395 -3.00 6.31 -13.29
C LYS A 395 -2.67 6.32 -14.78
N ARG A 396 -1.48 6.81 -15.11
CA ARG A 396 -0.89 6.77 -16.46
C ARG A 396 -0.88 5.34 -17.01
N ILE A 397 -1.45 5.18 -18.21
CA ILE A 397 -1.25 4.03 -19.09
C ILE A 397 0.17 4.15 -19.66
N VAL A 398 1.09 3.36 -19.14
CA VAL A 398 2.35 3.03 -19.83
C VAL A 398 2.09 1.73 -20.59
N LYS A 399 2.16 1.80 -21.92
CA LYS A 399 2.30 0.62 -22.77
C LYS A 399 3.72 0.09 -22.60
N SER A 400 3.87 -0.99 -21.84
CA SER A 400 4.86 -2.03 -22.06
C SER A 400 4.37 -3.32 -21.40
N GLU A 401 4.82 -4.44 -21.94
CA GLU A 401 4.24 -5.77 -21.83
C GLU A 401 4.20 -6.32 -20.39
N ASP A 402 3.16 -7.13 -20.11
CA ASP A 402 2.77 -7.74 -18.82
C ASP A 402 2.13 -6.80 -17.78
N GLY A 403 0.80 -6.91 -17.65
CA GLY A 403 0.00 -6.23 -16.64
C GLY A 403 -0.68 -7.20 -15.68
N THR A 404 -0.40 -7.07 -14.39
CA THR A 404 -1.39 -7.30 -13.33
C THR A 404 -1.21 -6.25 -12.24
N VAL A 405 -2.28 -5.50 -11.98
CA VAL A 405 -2.37 -4.48 -10.93
C VAL A 405 -2.78 -5.17 -9.64
N THR A 406 -2.02 -4.97 -8.57
CA THR A 406 -2.49 -5.15 -7.19
C THR A 406 -2.30 -3.82 -6.46
N GLU A 407 -3.35 -3.39 -5.77
CA GLU A 407 -3.34 -2.26 -4.85
C GLU A 407 -2.64 -2.66 -3.54
N GLY A 408 -1.92 -1.72 -2.92
CA GLY A 408 -1.60 -1.76 -1.49
C GLY A 408 -0.68 -2.87 -0.97
N ALA A 409 0.61 -2.83 -1.31
CA ALA A 409 1.66 -3.40 -0.45
C ALA A 409 3.01 -2.75 -0.77
N ALA A 410 3.81 -2.47 0.26
CA ALA A 410 5.23 -2.12 0.15
C ALA A 410 5.96 -3.09 -0.80
N PRO A 411 7.08 -2.71 -1.45
CA PRO A 411 7.82 -3.62 -2.33
C PRO A 411 8.19 -4.89 -1.56
N LYS A 412 7.47 -5.99 -1.82
CA LYS A 412 7.75 -7.31 -1.25
C LYS A 412 9.11 -7.74 -1.82
N VAL A 413 10.13 -7.74 -0.96
CA VAL A 413 11.44 -8.35 -1.21
C VAL A 413 11.19 -9.77 -1.74
N PRO A 414 11.85 -10.24 -2.81
CA PRO A 414 11.62 -11.59 -3.31
C PRO A 414 11.99 -12.60 -2.21
N GLN A 415 11.01 -13.41 -1.81
CA GLN A 415 11.10 -14.41 -0.73
C GLN A 415 11.34 -15.78 -1.36
N GLY A 416 12.46 -16.43 -1.03
CA GLY A 416 12.83 -17.69 -1.67
C GLY A 416 14.30 -18.06 -1.45
N VAL A 417 14.85 -18.88 -2.35
CA VAL A 417 16.24 -19.35 -2.32
C VAL A 417 17.11 -18.39 -3.12
N ARG A 418 18.19 -17.88 -2.54
CA ARG A 418 19.13 -17.00 -3.21
C ARG A 418 20.11 -17.81 -4.06
N ASP A 419 20.16 -17.50 -5.34
CA ASP A 419 21.23 -17.95 -6.23
C ASP A 419 22.51 -17.14 -5.93
N SER A 420 23.55 -17.82 -5.44
CA SER A 420 24.83 -17.22 -5.06
C SER A 420 25.66 -16.71 -6.24
N ARG A 421 25.36 -17.13 -7.48
CA ARG A 421 26.05 -16.66 -8.70
C ARG A 421 25.43 -15.37 -9.26
N THR A 422 24.12 -15.26 -9.21
CA THR A 422 23.38 -14.13 -9.80
C THR A 422 22.93 -13.10 -8.75
N GLY A 423 22.95 -13.47 -7.47
CA GLY A 423 22.44 -12.66 -6.36
C GLY A 423 20.92 -12.52 -6.35
N GLN A 424 20.21 -13.18 -7.28
CA GLN A 424 18.75 -13.15 -7.37
C GLN A 424 18.13 -14.15 -6.42
N VAL A 425 16.96 -13.80 -5.88
CA VAL A 425 16.16 -14.73 -5.07
C VAL A 425 15.13 -15.38 -5.98
N VAL A 426 15.18 -16.71 -6.07
CA VAL A 426 14.31 -17.54 -6.91
C VAL A 426 13.32 -18.33 -6.06
N THR A 427 12.20 -18.71 -6.67
CA THR A 427 11.14 -19.50 -6.01
C THR A 427 11.58 -20.94 -5.72
N LEU A 428 10.92 -21.64 -4.80
CA LEU A 428 11.25 -23.05 -4.50
C LEU A 428 11.19 -23.95 -5.76
N PRO A 429 10.18 -23.87 -6.65
CA PRO A 429 10.15 -24.68 -7.85
C PRO A 429 11.27 -24.36 -8.85
N GLU A 430 11.68 -23.10 -8.90
CA GLU A 430 12.80 -22.67 -9.72
C GLU A 430 14.14 -23.09 -9.13
N ALA A 431 14.28 -23.05 -7.80
CA ALA A 431 15.44 -23.55 -7.08
C ALA A 431 15.63 -25.06 -7.28
N VAL A 432 14.55 -25.85 -7.33
CA VAL A 432 14.64 -27.28 -7.64
C VAL A 432 15.10 -27.50 -9.08
N LYS A 433 14.53 -26.77 -10.05
CA LYS A 433 14.90 -26.86 -11.48
C LYS A 433 16.34 -26.45 -11.76
N LEU A 434 16.84 -25.44 -11.05
CA LEU A 434 18.21 -24.94 -11.15
C LEU A 434 19.21 -25.78 -10.32
N GLY A 435 18.74 -26.78 -9.57
CA GLY A 435 19.58 -27.63 -8.73
C GLY A 435 20.09 -26.95 -7.45
N LEU A 436 19.53 -25.79 -7.09
CA LEU A 436 19.80 -25.04 -5.85
C LEU A 436 19.20 -25.72 -4.62
N PHE A 437 18.21 -26.59 -4.79
CA PHE A 437 17.60 -27.36 -3.70
C PHE A 437 17.47 -28.84 -4.06
N ILE A 438 18.09 -29.71 -3.23
CA ILE A 438 18.01 -31.16 -3.40
C ILE A 438 16.87 -31.71 -2.53
N VAL A 439 15.74 -32.02 -3.18
CA VAL A 439 14.52 -32.53 -2.54
C VAL A 439 14.76 -33.81 -1.71
N LYS A 440 15.59 -34.73 -2.20
CA LYS A 440 15.82 -36.04 -1.55
C LYS A 440 16.56 -35.95 -0.21
N THR A 441 17.41 -34.95 -0.03
CA THR A 441 18.23 -34.76 1.17
C THR A 441 17.85 -33.50 1.95
N VAL A 442 16.92 -32.69 1.43
CA VAL A 442 16.49 -31.40 2.00
C VAL A 442 17.71 -30.49 2.27
N THR A 443 18.59 -30.38 1.28
CA THR A 443 19.81 -29.56 1.37
C THR A 443 19.85 -28.53 0.27
N PHE A 444 20.28 -27.32 0.60
CA PHE A 444 20.52 -26.23 -0.35
C PHE A 444 21.94 -26.31 -0.90
N VAL A 445 22.10 -26.05 -2.19
CA VAL A 445 23.40 -26.08 -2.87
C VAL A 445 23.79 -24.66 -3.21
N ASP A 446 24.93 -24.22 -2.72
CA ASP A 446 25.57 -22.99 -3.19
C ASP A 446 26.31 -23.29 -4.50
N LEU A 447 25.83 -22.75 -5.62
CA LEU A 447 26.43 -23.00 -6.93
C LEU A 447 27.77 -22.27 -7.13
N ALA A 448 28.11 -21.29 -6.29
CA ALA A 448 29.40 -20.59 -6.35
C ALA A 448 30.51 -21.40 -5.67
N THR A 449 30.20 -22.08 -4.56
CA THR A 449 31.18 -22.85 -3.78
C THR A 449 31.06 -24.37 -3.97
N GLY A 450 29.93 -24.86 -4.48
CA GLY A 450 29.60 -26.28 -4.57
C GLY A 450 29.22 -26.93 -3.23
N ASN A 451 29.16 -26.14 -2.15
CA ASN A 451 28.86 -26.65 -0.81
C ASN A 451 27.36 -26.88 -0.61
N LYS A 452 27.05 -27.90 0.21
CA LYS A 452 25.68 -28.25 0.59
C LYS A 452 25.41 -27.81 2.01
N TYR A 453 24.30 -27.13 2.22
CA TYR A 453 23.87 -26.60 3.51
C TYR A 453 22.56 -27.26 3.93
N GLY A 454 22.43 -27.59 5.22
CA GLY A 454 21.14 -27.88 5.83
C GLY A 454 20.31 -26.62 5.97
N VAL A 455 19.03 -26.76 6.36
CA VAL A 455 18.11 -25.63 6.55
C VAL A 455 18.68 -24.56 7.52
N PRO A 456 19.15 -24.89 8.74
CA PRO A 456 19.65 -23.86 9.65
C PRO A 456 20.97 -23.23 9.20
N GLU A 457 21.86 -24.00 8.57
CA GLU A 457 23.13 -23.46 8.03
C GLU A 457 22.89 -22.57 6.81
N ALA A 458 21.89 -22.88 5.98
CA ALA A 458 21.52 -22.07 4.82
C ALA A 458 20.92 -20.72 5.21
N VAL A 459 20.20 -20.64 6.35
CA VAL A 459 19.74 -19.36 6.93
C VAL A 459 20.93 -18.54 7.40
N ALA A 460 21.86 -19.16 8.14
CA ALA A 460 23.05 -18.49 8.66
C ALA A 460 23.98 -17.99 7.54
N ALA A 461 24.06 -18.73 6.43
CA ALA A 461 24.82 -18.35 5.24
C ALA A 461 24.07 -17.34 4.34
N GLY A 462 22.82 -16.97 4.66
CA GLY A 462 22.02 -16.02 3.87
C GLY A 462 21.56 -16.55 2.51
N ILE A 463 21.55 -17.88 2.34
CA ILE A 463 21.10 -18.57 1.12
C ILE A 463 19.58 -18.67 1.10
N ILE A 464 18.93 -18.77 2.26
CA ILE A 464 17.47 -18.79 2.40
C ILE A 464 16.99 -17.74 3.39
N ASP A 465 15.80 -17.18 3.13
CA ASP A 465 15.15 -16.25 4.06
C ASP A 465 14.63 -17.01 5.30
N LYS A 466 14.72 -16.37 6.47
CA LYS A 466 14.27 -16.91 7.76
C LYS A 466 12.79 -17.29 7.71
N ARG A 467 11.94 -16.46 7.11
CA ARG A 467 10.49 -16.73 6.96
C ARG A 467 10.20 -17.95 6.07
N PHE A 468 11.04 -18.20 5.06
CA PHE A 468 10.92 -19.37 4.20
C PHE A 468 11.41 -20.64 4.92
N ALA A 469 12.47 -20.53 5.73
CA ALA A 469 12.95 -21.63 6.58
C ALA A 469 11.92 -22.07 7.62
N ASP A 470 11.14 -21.13 8.17
CA ASP A 470 10.03 -21.42 9.09
C ASP A 470 8.96 -22.28 8.39
N SER A 471 8.67 -22.04 7.11
CA SER A 471 7.69 -22.85 6.35
C SER A 471 8.14 -24.30 6.06
N LEU A 472 9.46 -24.55 6.07
CA LEU A 472 10.06 -25.88 5.89
C LEU A 472 10.13 -26.66 7.21
N SER A 473 10.33 -25.95 8.32
CA SER A 473 10.56 -26.53 9.66
C SER A 473 9.32 -26.56 10.55
N GLU A 474 8.38 -25.64 10.36
CA GLU A 474 7.13 -25.52 11.12
C GLU A 474 5.89 -25.94 10.29
N PRO A 475 4.75 -26.24 10.93
CA PRO A 475 3.53 -26.64 10.23
C PRO A 475 2.93 -25.48 9.42
N CYS A 476 3.10 -25.50 8.09
CA CYS A 476 2.73 -24.42 7.17
C CYS A 476 1.24 -24.41 6.73
N GLY A 477 0.35 -25.07 7.49
CA GLY A 477 -1.09 -25.13 7.20
C GLY A 477 -1.52 -26.20 6.19
N MET A 478 -0.58 -27.02 5.70
CA MET A 478 -0.87 -28.28 5.01
C MET A 478 -1.30 -29.36 5.99
N THR A 479 -2.22 -30.23 5.58
CA THR A 479 -2.77 -31.29 6.42
C THR A 479 -2.60 -32.66 5.76
N ASP A 480 -2.30 -33.66 6.56
CA ASP A 480 -2.35 -35.05 6.11
C ASP A 480 -3.82 -35.52 6.12
N PRO A 481 -4.40 -35.87 4.97
CA PRO A 481 -5.81 -36.23 4.86
C PRO A 481 -6.17 -37.56 5.53
N THR A 482 -5.18 -38.38 5.89
CA THR A 482 -5.40 -39.63 6.64
C THR A 482 -5.43 -39.43 8.15
N THR A 483 -4.67 -38.46 8.67
CA THR A 483 -4.53 -38.22 10.12
C THR A 483 -5.16 -36.92 10.60
N GLY A 484 -5.53 -36.02 9.69
CA GLY A 484 -6.07 -34.68 9.97
C GLY A 484 -5.07 -33.74 10.65
N ARG A 485 -3.79 -34.12 10.78
CA ARG A 485 -2.76 -33.34 11.46
C ARG A 485 -2.09 -32.37 10.50
N ASN A 486 -1.71 -31.21 11.02
CA ASN A 486 -0.88 -30.27 10.27
C ASN A 486 0.52 -30.88 10.07
N ILE A 487 1.02 -30.81 8.84
CA ILE A 487 2.33 -31.30 8.44
C ILE A 487 3.19 -30.15 7.91
N THR A 488 4.51 -30.33 7.95
CA THR A 488 5.46 -29.36 7.36
C THR A 488 5.55 -29.55 5.84
N LEU A 489 6.11 -28.57 5.13
CA LEU A 489 6.31 -28.67 3.68
C LEU A 489 7.20 -29.87 3.30
N VAL A 490 8.22 -30.16 4.10
CA VAL A 490 9.11 -31.32 3.93
C VAL A 490 8.33 -32.63 4.05
N GLN A 491 7.48 -32.75 5.07
CA GLN A 491 6.63 -33.93 5.26
C GLN A 491 5.59 -34.09 4.15
N ALA A 492 5.08 -32.97 3.60
CA ALA A 492 4.17 -32.99 2.46
C ALA A 492 4.85 -33.47 1.17
N MET A 493 6.12 -33.12 0.96
CA MET A 493 6.93 -33.61 -0.16
C MET A 493 7.23 -35.11 -0.02
N GLU A 494 7.60 -35.56 1.18
CA GLU A 494 7.85 -36.99 1.47
C GLU A 494 6.60 -37.86 1.26
N LYS A 495 5.43 -37.35 1.70
CA LYS A 495 4.14 -38.03 1.54
C LYS A 495 3.52 -37.88 0.14
N LYS A 496 4.22 -37.23 -0.80
CA LYS A 496 3.74 -36.94 -2.17
C LYS A 496 2.38 -36.23 -2.18
N LEU A 497 2.19 -35.29 -1.25
CA LEU A 497 1.02 -34.41 -1.19
C LEU A 497 1.31 -33.04 -1.85
N TYR A 498 2.58 -32.75 -2.13
CA TYR A 498 3.05 -31.55 -2.82
C TYR A 498 4.15 -31.89 -3.80
N ASP A 499 4.05 -31.34 -5.01
CA ASP A 499 5.08 -31.42 -6.05
C ASP A 499 5.94 -30.14 -6.02
N PRO A 500 7.20 -30.23 -5.57
CA PRO A 500 8.09 -29.08 -5.47
C PRO A 500 8.60 -28.59 -6.83
N GLU A 501 8.60 -29.41 -7.89
CA GLU A 501 9.06 -28.99 -9.23
C GLU A 501 8.00 -28.17 -9.96
N ARG A 502 6.73 -28.51 -9.73
CA ARG A 502 5.57 -27.88 -10.39
C ARG A 502 4.89 -26.84 -9.49
N GLY A 503 5.10 -26.89 -8.17
CA GLY A 503 4.43 -26.02 -7.20
C GLY A 503 2.94 -26.29 -7.10
N SER A 504 2.54 -27.57 -7.12
CA SER A 504 1.14 -28.01 -7.15
C SER A 504 0.85 -29.08 -6.09
N PHE A 505 -0.37 -29.06 -5.53
CA PHE A 505 -0.83 -30.12 -4.63
C PHE A 505 -1.10 -31.41 -5.39
N LEU A 506 -0.88 -32.54 -4.75
CA LEU A 506 -1.12 -33.87 -5.31
C LEU A 506 -2.29 -34.53 -4.58
N SER A 507 -3.17 -35.19 -5.34
CA SER A 507 -4.27 -35.95 -4.77
C SER A 507 -3.76 -37.12 -3.93
N PRO A 508 -4.24 -37.31 -2.70
CA PRO A 508 -3.83 -38.42 -1.84
C PRO A 508 -4.19 -39.79 -2.41
N LYS A 509 -5.20 -39.86 -3.29
CA LYS A 509 -5.73 -41.11 -3.86
C LYS A 509 -5.14 -41.45 -5.23
N SER A 510 -4.81 -40.44 -6.03
CA SER A 510 -4.39 -40.63 -7.43
C SER A 510 -2.96 -40.19 -7.73
N GLY A 511 -2.31 -39.45 -6.81
CA GLY A 511 -0.98 -38.89 -7.01
C GLY A 511 -0.88 -37.87 -8.15
N LYS A 512 -2.03 -37.41 -8.70
CA LYS A 512 -2.10 -36.42 -9.77
C LYS A 512 -2.20 -35.01 -9.21
N PRO A 513 -1.70 -33.99 -9.94
CA PRO A 513 -1.85 -32.61 -9.52
C PRO A 513 -3.33 -32.19 -9.43
N ILE A 514 -3.70 -31.55 -8.33
CA ILE A 514 -5.04 -31.05 -8.04
C ILE A 514 -5.01 -29.54 -7.83
N THR A 515 -6.14 -28.87 -8.05
CA THR A 515 -6.29 -27.43 -7.84
C THR A 515 -6.36 -27.09 -6.35
N VAL A 516 -6.15 -25.81 -6.01
CA VAL A 516 -6.23 -25.32 -4.64
C VAL A 516 -7.59 -25.63 -3.99
N ASP A 517 -8.68 -25.37 -4.71
CA ASP A 517 -10.05 -25.67 -4.25
C ASP A 517 -10.28 -27.16 -3.99
N GLU A 518 -9.72 -28.01 -4.85
CA GLU A 518 -9.82 -29.45 -4.69
C GLU A 518 -8.93 -29.97 -3.55
N ALA A 519 -7.77 -29.34 -3.34
CA ALA A 519 -6.90 -29.62 -2.20
C ALA A 519 -7.55 -29.25 -0.86
N VAL A 520 -8.33 -28.17 -0.81
CA VAL A 520 -9.14 -27.81 0.37
C VAL A 520 -10.25 -28.83 0.59
N LYS A 521 -11.00 -29.21 -0.46
CA LYS A 521 -12.06 -30.22 -0.36
C LYS A 521 -11.55 -31.60 0.06
N GLN A 522 -10.36 -31.99 -0.40
CA GLN A 522 -9.71 -33.24 -0.04
C GLN A 522 -8.97 -33.18 1.31
N GLY A 523 -8.98 -32.04 2.01
CA GLY A 523 -8.36 -31.88 3.31
C GLY A 523 -6.82 -31.94 3.27
N VAL A 524 -6.21 -31.55 2.15
CA VAL A 524 -4.75 -31.45 1.97
C VAL A 524 -4.23 -30.09 2.46
N VAL A 525 -5.08 -29.06 2.44
CA VAL A 525 -4.74 -27.69 2.85
C VAL A 525 -5.93 -27.07 3.59
N LYS A 526 -5.66 -26.29 4.65
CA LYS A 526 -6.68 -25.47 5.32
C LYS A 526 -6.99 -24.23 4.51
N GLN A 527 -8.28 -23.86 4.42
CA GLN A 527 -8.74 -22.67 3.69
C GLN A 527 -7.98 -21.40 4.10
N ASP A 528 -7.76 -21.21 5.41
CA ASP A 528 -7.07 -20.04 5.96
C ASP A 528 -5.56 -19.99 5.62
N ALA A 529 -4.97 -21.13 5.26
CA ALA A 529 -3.56 -21.25 4.90
C ALA A 529 -3.30 -21.05 3.40
N VAL A 530 -4.34 -21.05 2.56
CA VAL A 530 -4.21 -20.89 1.11
C VAL A 530 -3.56 -19.55 0.75
N SER A 531 -4.01 -18.46 1.38
CA SER A 531 -3.44 -17.13 1.16
C SER A 531 -1.97 -17.07 1.56
N TYR A 532 -1.60 -17.68 2.69
CA TYR A 532 -0.22 -17.75 3.18
C TYR A 532 0.70 -18.55 2.23
N LEU A 533 0.22 -19.67 1.69
CA LEU A 533 1.00 -20.50 0.76
C LEU A 533 1.19 -19.84 -0.63
N ILE A 534 0.23 -19.01 -1.05
CA ILE A 534 0.36 -18.17 -2.25
C ILE A 534 1.37 -17.03 -1.99
N GLU A 535 1.31 -16.40 -0.83
CA GLU A 535 2.26 -15.33 -0.46
C GLU A 535 3.71 -15.82 -0.37
N LEU A 536 3.92 -17.06 0.07
CA LEU A 536 5.23 -17.73 0.08
C LEU A 536 5.68 -18.24 -1.30
N GLN A 537 4.90 -18.00 -2.36
CA GLN A 537 5.15 -18.49 -3.73
C GLN A 537 5.37 -20.01 -3.83
N LEU A 538 4.81 -20.77 -2.89
CA LEU A 538 4.84 -22.23 -2.89
C LEU A 538 3.82 -22.80 -3.89
N ILE A 539 2.78 -22.04 -4.22
CA ILE A 539 1.77 -22.42 -5.22
C ILE A 539 1.77 -21.37 -6.33
N LYS A 540 1.80 -21.82 -7.58
CA LYS A 540 1.63 -20.91 -8.73
C LYS A 540 0.14 -20.69 -8.99
N VAL A 541 -0.27 -19.44 -9.22
CA VAL A 541 -1.58 -19.13 -9.81
C VAL A 541 -1.65 -19.89 -11.15
N THR A 542 -2.66 -20.74 -11.31
CA THR A 542 -2.65 -21.80 -12.34
C THR A 542 -2.65 -21.26 -13.76
N HIS A 543 -1.69 -21.71 -14.58
CA HIS A 543 -1.74 -21.65 -16.04
C HIS A 543 -2.41 -22.94 -16.56
N LEU A 544 -3.66 -22.88 -17.00
CA LEU A 544 -4.39 -24.03 -17.55
C LEU A 544 -4.22 -24.12 -19.06
N SER A 545 -4.01 -25.31 -19.63
CA SER A 545 -4.02 -25.46 -21.09
C SER A 545 -5.45 -25.41 -21.65
N LEU A 546 -5.61 -25.01 -22.91
CA LEU A 546 -6.94 -24.99 -23.58
C LEU A 546 -7.66 -26.34 -23.51
N ARG A 547 -6.90 -27.45 -23.62
CA ARG A 547 -7.44 -28.81 -23.52
C ARG A 547 -7.98 -29.08 -22.12
N GLU A 548 -7.19 -28.75 -21.10
CA GLU A 548 -7.56 -28.94 -19.69
C GLU A 548 -8.76 -28.07 -19.29
N ALA A 549 -8.83 -26.83 -19.78
CA ALA A 549 -9.95 -25.93 -19.54
C ALA A 549 -11.26 -26.44 -20.16
N LYS A 550 -11.18 -27.05 -21.35
CA LYS A 550 -12.33 -27.68 -22.02
C LYS A 550 -12.80 -28.94 -21.29
N GLU A 551 -11.88 -29.82 -20.91
CA GLU A 551 -12.21 -31.07 -20.20
C GLU A 551 -12.87 -30.80 -18.84
N ARG A 552 -12.55 -29.65 -18.22
CA ARG A 552 -13.12 -29.21 -16.95
C ARG A 552 -14.41 -28.39 -17.10
N ASN A 553 -14.95 -28.23 -18.32
CA ASN A 553 -16.09 -27.36 -18.64
C ASN A 553 -15.93 -25.89 -18.17
N LEU A 554 -14.68 -25.45 -17.99
CA LEU A 554 -14.36 -24.07 -17.61
C LEU A 554 -14.27 -23.16 -18.83
N LEU A 555 -14.49 -23.70 -20.04
CA LEU A 555 -14.37 -23.00 -21.30
C LEU A 555 -15.64 -23.23 -22.15
N ASN A 556 -16.36 -22.15 -22.46
CA ASN A 556 -17.51 -22.21 -23.36
C ASN A 556 -17.08 -21.80 -24.78
N LEU A 557 -16.92 -22.80 -25.65
CA LEU A 557 -16.47 -22.61 -27.04
C LEU A 557 -17.49 -21.91 -27.93
N THR A 558 -18.77 -21.88 -27.53
CA THR A 558 -19.83 -21.22 -28.30
C THR A 558 -19.93 -19.73 -27.98
N THR A 559 -19.72 -19.37 -26.71
CA THR A 559 -19.81 -17.96 -26.27
C THR A 559 -18.44 -17.28 -26.18
N GLY A 560 -17.34 -18.03 -26.13
CA GLY A 560 -15.97 -17.49 -26.05
C GLY A 560 -15.53 -17.09 -24.63
N TYR A 561 -16.22 -17.57 -23.59
CA TYR A 561 -15.91 -17.24 -22.19
C TYR A 561 -15.21 -18.39 -21.46
N PHE A 562 -14.22 -18.04 -20.65
CA PHE A 562 -13.50 -18.87 -19.69
C PHE A 562 -13.93 -18.52 -18.26
N ILE A 563 -14.13 -19.52 -17.41
CA ILE A 563 -14.46 -19.33 -15.99
C ILE A 563 -13.21 -19.59 -15.18
N ASP A 564 -12.76 -18.57 -14.46
CA ASP A 564 -11.60 -18.69 -13.58
C ASP A 564 -11.90 -19.68 -12.45
N PRO A 565 -11.13 -20.78 -12.32
CA PRO A 565 -11.35 -21.79 -11.29
C PRO A 565 -11.16 -21.29 -9.86
N VAL A 566 -10.46 -20.16 -9.64
CA VAL A 566 -10.20 -19.63 -8.30
C VAL A 566 -11.24 -18.59 -7.89
N SER A 567 -11.63 -17.69 -8.81
CA SER A 567 -12.63 -16.64 -8.52
C SER A 567 -14.06 -17.01 -8.88
N GLY A 568 -14.27 -18.01 -9.74
CA GLY A 568 -15.58 -18.39 -10.27
C GLY A 568 -16.19 -17.40 -11.27
N ILE A 569 -15.43 -16.38 -11.68
CA ILE A 569 -15.90 -15.31 -12.58
C ILE A 569 -15.70 -15.72 -14.04
N ALA A 570 -16.73 -15.54 -14.85
CA ALA A 570 -16.64 -15.73 -16.30
C ALA A 570 -15.98 -14.51 -16.96
N MET A 571 -14.95 -14.75 -17.76
CA MET A 571 -14.22 -13.74 -18.50
C MET A 571 -14.00 -14.16 -19.96
N PRO A 572 -13.84 -13.22 -20.89
CA PRO A 572 -13.50 -13.52 -22.28
C PRO A 572 -12.19 -14.31 -22.41
N MET A 573 -12.11 -15.23 -23.38
CA MET A 573 -10.96 -16.14 -23.55
C MET A 573 -9.66 -15.40 -23.85
N ASP A 574 -9.72 -14.31 -24.62
CA ASP A 574 -8.63 -13.37 -24.89
C ASP A 574 -8.12 -12.68 -23.61
N GLU A 575 -9.01 -12.32 -22.70
CA GLU A 575 -8.66 -11.79 -21.38
C GLU A 575 -7.99 -12.86 -20.50
N ALA A 576 -8.48 -14.10 -20.55
CA ALA A 576 -7.90 -15.23 -19.84
C ALA A 576 -6.48 -15.60 -20.34
N PHE A 577 -6.22 -15.51 -21.64
CA PHE A 577 -4.87 -15.62 -22.21
C PHE A 577 -3.96 -14.47 -21.78
N SER A 578 -4.49 -13.24 -21.79
CA SER A 578 -3.74 -12.03 -21.41
C SER A 578 -3.36 -12.05 -19.93
N LYS A 579 -4.23 -12.59 -19.08
CA LYS A 579 -3.98 -12.83 -17.65
C LYS A 579 -3.12 -14.08 -17.39
N ARG A 580 -2.65 -14.74 -18.45
CA ARG A 580 -1.94 -16.04 -18.45
C ARG A 580 -2.67 -17.15 -17.69
N LEU A 581 -3.97 -17.04 -17.44
CA LEU A 581 -4.76 -18.10 -16.82
C LEU A 581 -4.99 -19.27 -17.79
N LEU A 582 -4.95 -18.98 -19.09
CA LEU A 582 -4.94 -19.97 -20.18
C LEU A 582 -3.65 -19.90 -20.99
N GLU A 583 -3.12 -21.06 -21.39
CA GLU A 583 -1.96 -21.19 -22.27
C GLU A 583 -2.32 -21.95 -23.57
N SER A 584 -1.80 -21.49 -24.72
CA SER A 584 -2.17 -22.03 -26.03
C SER A 584 -1.36 -23.26 -26.45
N ARG A 585 -0.36 -23.66 -25.67
CA ARG A 585 0.60 -24.71 -26.02
C ARG A 585 0.69 -25.74 -24.90
N ASP A 586 0.43 -27.00 -25.22
CA ASP A 586 0.63 -28.11 -24.28
C ASP A 586 2.16 -28.33 -24.08
N VAL A 587 2.64 -28.24 -22.84
CA VAL A 587 4.08 -28.38 -22.48
C VAL A 587 4.54 -29.86 -22.51
N GLY A 588 3.99 -30.69 -23.39
CA GLY A 588 4.09 -32.15 -23.24
C GLY A 588 4.16 -33.01 -24.49
N GLU A 589 4.12 -32.47 -25.70
CA GLU A 589 4.27 -33.29 -26.91
C GLU A 589 5.51 -32.90 -27.71
N ALA A 590 6.27 -33.93 -28.05
CA ALA A 590 7.55 -33.86 -28.73
C ALA A 590 7.46 -33.16 -30.09
N ASP A 591 8.61 -32.60 -30.47
CA ASP A 591 8.94 -31.83 -31.65
C ASP A 591 8.61 -32.54 -32.98
N GLU A 592 7.37 -32.47 -33.46
CA GLU A 592 6.99 -32.84 -34.84
C GLU A 592 5.88 -31.94 -35.42
N GLY A 593 6.09 -30.62 -35.39
CA GLY A 593 5.19 -29.66 -36.04
C GLY A 593 5.95 -28.69 -36.95
N MET A 594 5.73 -28.76 -38.27
CA MET A 594 6.27 -27.76 -39.20
C MET A 594 5.49 -26.45 -39.14
N SER A 595 6.20 -25.33 -39.26
CA SER A 595 5.62 -23.98 -39.33
C SER A 595 4.68 -23.84 -40.55
N LEU A 596 3.55 -23.14 -40.38
CA LEU A 596 2.65 -22.78 -41.48
C LEU A 596 3.36 -21.97 -42.57
N SER A 597 4.33 -21.13 -42.19
CA SER A 597 5.16 -20.41 -43.17
C SER A 597 6.01 -21.35 -44.00
N TYR A 598 6.58 -22.40 -43.40
CA TYR A 598 7.35 -23.42 -44.10
C TYR A 598 6.46 -24.33 -44.97
N ALA A 599 5.24 -24.63 -44.54
CA ALA A 599 4.25 -25.40 -45.31
C ALA A 599 3.72 -24.63 -46.55
N LEU A 600 3.66 -23.30 -46.48
CA LEU A 600 3.32 -22.42 -47.61
C LEU A 600 4.48 -22.29 -48.59
N ASP A 601 5.71 -22.11 -48.10
CA ASP A 601 6.91 -21.98 -48.93
C ASP A 601 7.26 -23.26 -49.69
N THR A 602 6.93 -24.42 -49.11
CA THR A 602 7.12 -25.74 -49.73
C THR A 602 5.93 -26.21 -50.57
N GLY A 603 4.88 -25.38 -50.71
CA GLY A 603 3.72 -25.68 -51.56
C GLY A 603 2.79 -26.78 -51.03
N MET A 604 2.90 -27.15 -49.74
CA MET A 604 2.05 -28.16 -49.10
C MET A 604 0.64 -27.64 -48.78
N VAL A 605 0.48 -26.32 -48.67
CA VAL A 605 -0.79 -25.63 -48.51
C VAL A 605 -0.88 -24.53 -49.56
N ASP A 606 -1.99 -24.47 -50.29
CA ASP A 606 -2.23 -23.40 -51.25
C ASP A 606 -2.56 -22.09 -50.53
N SER A 607 -1.75 -21.05 -50.78
CA SER A 607 -1.82 -19.74 -50.13
C SER A 607 -3.10 -18.96 -50.44
N ARG A 608 -3.84 -19.31 -51.50
CA ARG A 608 -5.10 -18.64 -51.87
C ARG A 608 -6.35 -19.37 -51.45
N THR A 609 -6.30 -20.69 -51.34
CA THR A 609 -7.50 -21.52 -51.10
C THR A 609 -7.51 -22.20 -49.74
N GLY A 610 -6.38 -22.23 -49.02
CA GLY A 610 -6.26 -22.84 -47.70
C GLY A 610 -6.43 -24.37 -47.69
N ARG A 611 -6.52 -25.01 -48.86
CA ARG A 611 -6.61 -26.47 -48.97
C ARG A 611 -5.22 -27.07 -48.97
N SER A 612 -5.00 -28.06 -48.10
CA SER A 612 -3.82 -28.91 -48.15
C SER A 612 -3.97 -29.94 -49.27
N ALA A 613 -2.86 -30.31 -49.92
CA ALA A 613 -2.86 -31.42 -50.86
C ALA A 613 -3.23 -32.70 -50.11
N GLN A 614 -4.33 -33.34 -50.52
CA GLN A 614 -4.96 -34.42 -49.78
C GLN A 614 -4.12 -35.72 -49.83
N CYS A 615 -3.80 -36.23 -48.63
CA CYS A 615 -3.56 -37.64 -48.28
C CYS A 615 -2.38 -38.41 -48.92
N GLN A 616 -1.28 -38.57 -48.17
CA GLN A 616 -0.59 -39.87 -47.96
C GLN A 616 0.15 -39.90 -46.60
N TRP A 617 -0.57 -39.79 -45.48
CA TRP A 617 0.00 -40.10 -44.14
C TRP A 617 -0.92 -41.00 -43.31
N THR A 618 -1.57 -41.96 -43.98
CA THR A 618 -2.22 -43.09 -43.29
C THR A 618 -1.37 -44.35 -43.45
N ARG A 619 -0.95 -44.89 -42.28
CA ARG A 619 -0.37 -46.23 -42.03
C ARG A 619 1.12 -46.41 -42.33
N ARG A 620 1.97 -45.97 -41.39
CA ARG A 620 3.28 -46.61 -41.13
C ARG A 620 3.69 -46.55 -39.65
N SER A 621 2.80 -46.96 -38.74
CA SER A 621 3.21 -47.32 -37.35
C SER A 621 2.33 -48.41 -36.72
N GLN A 622 1.65 -49.22 -37.55
CA GLN A 622 1.07 -50.49 -37.10
C GLN A 622 1.42 -51.56 -38.13
N ARG A 623 2.64 -52.11 -37.99
CA ARG A 623 3.06 -53.48 -38.32
C ARG A 623 4.51 -53.60 -37.85
N GLY A 624 4.74 -54.42 -36.84
CA GLY A 624 6.02 -54.60 -36.20
C GLY A 624 7.05 -55.31 -37.08
N CYS A 625 8.32 -55.05 -36.78
CA CYS A 625 9.32 -56.00 -36.30
C CYS A 625 10.37 -55.18 -35.54
#